data_AF-A0A4Q5Y9W8-F1
#
_entry.id   AF-A0A4Q5Y9W8-F1
#
_cell.length_a   1.000
_cell.length_b   1.000
_cell.length_c   1.000
_cell.angle_alpha   90.00
_cell.angle_beta   90.00
_cell.angle_gamma   90.00
#
_symmetry.space_group_name_H-M   'P 1'
#
loop_
_entity.id
_entity.type
_entity.pdbx_description
1 polymer ?
#
loop_
_entity_poly.entity_id
_entity_poly.type
_entity_poly.pdbx_seq_one_letter_code
_entity_poly.pdbx_strand_id
1 'polypeptide(L)'
;MSEATYSQMPLLLKALRRYLPFTTAPKMNEQLESIKTNLKELKRLDKGFTLFGSSKHQYRLNPTVSLETIQRFEQFYRVELPSEYVHFLTKLGNGGVGPFYGLEPFENVVFDDLDYKRPDSLLNPSKPFLHSEAWNMEFQPTVDEDDEEEYEKQRQSFEEVYYDKEQMNGTIAICNYGCAISLNLVVNGEEYGNIWTDDRASGGGIRPSYELGNKEKITFLNWY
;
A
#
# COMPACT_ATOMS: atom_id res chain seq x y z
N MET A 1 41.37 -18.37 -15.83
CA MET A 1 40.66 -17.50 -14.86
C MET A 1 39.18 -17.65 -15.16
N SER A 2 38.42 -18.19 -14.22
CA SER A 2 37.12 -18.83 -14.44
C SER A 2 35.96 -17.86 -14.67
N GLU A 3 35.03 -18.23 -15.54
CA GLU A 3 33.74 -17.57 -15.86
C GLU A 3 32.82 -17.33 -14.64
N ALA A 4 33.14 -17.86 -13.46
CA ALA A 4 32.36 -17.71 -12.24
C ALA A 4 32.34 -16.27 -11.66
N THR A 5 33.24 -15.37 -12.06
CA THR A 5 33.29 -13.99 -11.52
C THR A 5 32.42 -12.98 -12.28
N TYR A 6 31.94 -13.28 -13.49
CA TYR A 6 31.13 -12.34 -14.27
C TYR A 6 29.61 -12.43 -13.98
N SER A 7 29.13 -13.58 -13.49
CA SER A 7 27.70 -13.82 -13.25
C SER A 7 27.16 -13.12 -11.98
N GLN A 8 28.02 -12.75 -11.03
CA GLN A 8 27.61 -12.05 -9.80
C GLN A 8 27.77 -10.53 -9.85
N MET A 9 28.42 -9.97 -10.87
CA MET A 9 28.58 -8.52 -11.03
C MET A 9 27.25 -7.74 -11.10
N PRO A 10 26.19 -8.19 -11.80
CA PRO A 10 24.93 -7.44 -11.87
C PRO A 10 24.18 -7.37 -10.52
N LEU A 11 24.27 -8.41 -9.70
CA LEU A 11 23.66 -8.48 -8.37
C LEU A 11 24.42 -7.62 -7.35
N LEU A 12 25.76 -7.65 -7.40
CA LEU A 12 26.60 -6.76 -6.60
C LEU A 12 26.45 -5.29 -7.00
N LEU A 13 26.31 -4.96 -8.29
CA LEU A 13 26.06 -3.59 -8.74
C LEU A 13 24.65 -3.08 -8.41
N LYS A 14 23.62 -3.94 -8.40
CA LYS A 14 22.27 -3.59 -7.90
C LYS A 14 22.28 -3.40 -6.37
N ALA A 15 22.97 -4.25 -5.62
CA ALA A 15 23.15 -4.09 -4.18
C ALA A 15 24.02 -2.87 -3.80
N LEU A 16 24.99 -2.50 -4.63
CA LEU A 16 25.87 -1.34 -4.42
C LEU A 16 25.17 0.00 -4.77
N ARG A 17 24.16 0.00 -5.66
CA ARG A 17 23.29 1.18 -5.87
C ARG A 17 22.40 1.52 -4.66
N ARG A 18 22.22 0.59 -3.72
CA ARG A 18 21.52 0.80 -2.44
C ARG A 18 22.30 1.71 -1.46
N TYR A 19 23.57 2.03 -1.73
CA TYR A 19 24.47 2.73 -0.80
C TYR A 19 25.29 3.89 -1.41
N LEU A 20 24.96 4.39 -2.60
CA LEU A 20 25.56 5.61 -3.15
C LEU A 20 24.54 6.76 -3.09
N PRO A 21 24.58 7.61 -2.05
CA PRO A 21 23.67 8.73 -1.89
C PRO A 21 24.31 9.97 -2.49
N PHE A 22 23.71 10.55 -3.51
CA PHE A 22 23.90 11.97 -3.76
C PHE A 22 22.53 12.54 -4.14
N THR A 23 21.65 12.65 -3.13
CA THR A 23 20.66 13.74 -2.89
C THR A 23 19.39 13.31 -2.14
N THR A 24 18.98 12.03 -2.13
CA THR A 24 17.66 11.61 -1.59
C THR A 24 17.65 11.18 -0.12
N ALA A 25 18.69 10.48 0.36
CA ALA A 25 18.73 9.98 1.74
C ALA A 25 18.74 11.07 2.84
N PRO A 26 19.47 12.21 2.68
CA PRO A 26 19.40 13.31 3.64
C PRO A 26 17.99 13.89 3.76
N LYS A 27 17.35 14.14 2.61
CA LYS A 27 15.97 14.66 2.54
C LYS A 27 14.96 13.71 3.20
N MET A 28 15.15 12.40 3.03
CA MET A 28 14.28 11.38 3.63
C MET A 28 14.40 11.36 5.17
N ASN A 29 15.62 11.44 5.70
CA ASN A 29 15.84 11.52 7.14
C ASN A 29 15.24 12.80 7.75
N GLU A 30 15.40 13.94 7.06
CA GLU A 30 14.76 15.21 7.46
C GLU A 30 13.23 15.08 7.50
N GLN A 31 12.63 14.42 6.52
CA GLN A 31 11.18 14.17 6.47
C GLN A 31 10.73 13.26 7.62
N LEU A 32 11.47 12.19 7.94
CA LEU A 32 11.16 11.33 9.09
C LEU A 32 11.25 12.06 10.43
N GLU A 33 12.24 12.95 10.62
CA GLU A 33 12.34 13.76 11.83
C GLU A 33 11.23 14.84 11.91
N SER A 34 10.82 15.40 10.77
CA SER A 34 9.65 16.28 10.67
C SER A 34 8.37 15.56 11.09
N ILE A 35 8.14 14.36 10.54
CA ILE A 35 7.01 13.50 10.92
C ILE A 35 7.01 13.24 12.43
N LYS A 36 8.14 12.82 12.99
CA LYS A 36 8.28 12.53 14.42
C LYS A 36 7.98 13.75 15.30
N THR A 37 8.38 14.93 14.85
CA THR A 37 8.09 16.20 15.53
C THR A 37 6.60 16.54 15.46
N ASN A 38 5.99 16.44 14.28
CA ASN A 38 4.58 16.70 14.05
C ASN A 38 3.69 15.77 14.88
N LEU A 39 4.03 14.48 14.97
CA LEU A 39 3.29 13.52 15.80
C LEU A 39 3.28 13.88 17.28
N LYS A 40 4.39 14.40 17.81
CA LYS A 40 4.46 14.89 19.20
C LYS A 40 3.57 16.10 19.41
N GLU A 41 3.58 17.05 18.47
CA GLU A 41 2.73 18.23 18.52
C GLU A 41 1.24 17.89 18.39
N LEU A 42 0.88 17.00 17.45
CA LEU A 42 -0.49 16.51 17.30
C LEU A 42 -0.99 15.85 18.59
N LYS A 43 -0.18 14.98 19.21
CA LYS A 43 -0.53 14.35 20.49
C LYS A 43 -0.69 15.36 21.63
N ARG A 44 0.07 16.47 21.60
CA ARG A 44 -0.01 17.54 22.61
C ARG A 44 -1.27 18.39 22.42
N LEU A 45 -1.65 18.64 21.17
CA LEU A 45 -2.75 19.52 20.79
C LEU A 45 -4.11 18.80 20.81
N ASP A 46 -4.21 17.62 20.21
CA ASP A 46 -5.44 16.84 20.12
C ASP A 46 -5.57 15.85 21.29
N LYS A 47 -5.69 16.39 22.50
CA LYS A 47 -5.83 15.58 23.73
C LYS A 47 -7.14 14.79 23.79
N GLY A 48 -8.15 15.25 23.05
CA GLY A 48 -9.47 14.63 22.99
C GLY A 48 -9.61 13.58 21.87
N PHE A 49 -8.56 13.37 21.06
CA PHE A 49 -8.60 12.49 19.89
C PHE A 49 -9.77 12.82 18.95
N THR A 50 -9.88 14.09 18.59
CA THR A 50 -10.98 14.67 17.79
C THR A 50 -10.69 14.68 16.29
N LEU A 51 -9.42 14.57 15.87
CA LEU A 51 -9.09 14.39 14.46
C LEU A 51 -9.55 13.02 13.96
N PHE A 52 -9.92 12.94 12.69
CA PHE A 52 -10.37 11.69 12.09
C PHE A 52 -9.34 10.57 12.30
N GLY A 53 -9.81 9.44 12.83
CA GLY A 53 -8.99 8.26 13.15
C GLY A 53 -8.07 8.38 14.37
N SER A 54 -7.90 9.57 14.96
CA SER A 54 -6.96 9.76 16.07
C SER A 54 -7.37 9.02 17.35
N SER A 55 -8.66 8.70 17.52
CA SER A 55 -9.17 7.86 18.61
C SER A 55 -8.73 6.40 18.50
N LYS A 56 -8.45 5.90 17.29
CA LYS A 56 -7.91 4.55 17.08
C LYS A 56 -6.43 4.48 17.38
N HIS A 57 -5.61 5.28 16.70
CA HIS A 57 -4.15 5.15 16.78
C HIS A 57 -3.52 5.99 17.91
N GLN A 58 -4.21 7.00 18.45
CA GLN A 58 -3.77 7.84 19.58
C GLN A 58 -2.38 8.47 19.43
N TYR A 59 -2.01 8.79 18.19
CA TYR A 59 -0.68 9.25 17.79
C TYR A 59 0.48 8.34 18.24
N ARG A 60 0.26 7.03 18.34
CA ARG A 60 1.27 6.06 18.74
C ARG A 60 1.84 5.35 17.52
N LEU A 61 3.16 5.38 17.39
CA LEU A 61 3.88 4.51 16.48
C LEU A 61 4.09 3.15 17.14
N ASN A 62 3.98 2.10 16.36
CA ASN A 62 4.41 0.76 16.76
C ASN A 62 5.94 0.65 16.73
N PRO A 63 6.54 -0.36 17.41
CA PRO A 63 7.97 -0.63 17.32
C PRO A 63 8.45 -0.80 15.87
N THR A 64 9.71 -0.47 15.59
CA THR A 64 10.27 -0.60 14.23
C THR A 64 10.41 -2.05 13.77
N VAL A 65 10.38 -2.26 12.46
CA VAL A 65 10.65 -3.55 11.83
C VAL A 65 12.15 -3.69 11.57
N SER A 66 12.70 -4.89 11.80
CA SER A 66 14.11 -5.16 11.50
C SER A 66 14.34 -5.25 9.98
N LEU A 67 15.53 -4.83 9.53
CA LEU A 67 15.93 -4.99 8.12
C LEU A 67 15.89 -6.46 7.66
N GLU A 68 16.19 -7.40 8.56
CA GLU A 68 16.13 -8.83 8.26
C GLU A 68 14.70 -9.28 7.93
N THR A 69 13.70 -8.78 8.67
CA THR A 69 12.29 -9.08 8.38
C THR A 69 11.88 -8.54 7.02
N ILE A 70 12.29 -7.31 6.69
CA ILE A 70 12.04 -6.72 5.36
C ILE A 70 12.70 -7.56 4.26
N GLN A 71 13.97 -7.95 4.43
CA GLN A 71 14.69 -8.75 3.45
C GLN A 71 14.07 -10.13 3.22
N ARG A 72 13.55 -10.77 4.28
CA ARG A 72 12.82 -12.04 4.15
C ARG A 72 11.54 -11.88 3.34
N PHE A 73 10.80 -10.80 3.58
CA PHE A 73 9.60 -10.47 2.78
C PHE A 73 9.96 -10.24 1.31
N GLU A 74 10.94 -9.37 1.03
CA GLU A 74 11.44 -9.09 -0.32
C GLU A 74 11.90 -10.36 -1.03
N GLN A 75 12.62 -11.26 -0.33
CA GLN A 75 13.08 -12.52 -0.89
C GLN A 75 11.93 -13.49 -1.18
N PHE A 76 10.96 -13.60 -0.26
CA PHE A 76 9.82 -14.50 -0.40
C PHE A 76 8.95 -14.10 -1.60
N TYR A 77 8.58 -12.83 -1.67
CA TYR A 77 7.77 -12.29 -2.77
C TYR A 77 8.58 -11.90 -4.00
N ARG A 78 9.91 -11.97 -3.96
CA ARG A 78 10.80 -11.58 -5.07
C ARG A 78 10.54 -10.15 -5.56
N VAL A 79 10.24 -9.25 -4.64
CA VAL A 79 10.03 -7.82 -4.88
C VAL A 79 11.10 -7.00 -4.15
N GLU A 80 11.29 -5.77 -4.58
CA GLU A 80 11.97 -4.75 -3.78
C GLU A 80 10.90 -3.80 -3.27
N LEU A 81 10.90 -3.48 -1.97
CA LEU A 81 9.93 -2.53 -1.43
C LEU A 81 10.41 -1.09 -1.67
N PRO A 82 9.48 -0.13 -1.88
CA PRO A 82 9.84 1.28 -2.02
C PRO A 82 10.70 1.76 -0.85
N SER A 83 11.83 2.41 -1.17
CA SER A 83 12.85 2.76 -0.18
C SER A 83 12.30 3.66 0.93
N GLU A 84 11.38 4.57 0.59
CA GLU A 84 10.60 5.41 1.51
C GLU A 84 9.90 4.59 2.60
N TYR A 85 9.19 3.53 2.20
CA TYR A 85 8.47 2.64 3.10
C TYR A 85 9.42 1.83 3.99
N VAL A 86 10.50 1.28 3.42
CA VAL A 86 11.51 0.54 4.18
C VAL A 86 12.21 1.44 5.22
N HIS A 87 12.54 2.67 4.85
CA HIS A 87 13.15 3.63 5.79
C HIS A 87 12.18 3.97 6.92
N PHE A 88 10.90 4.21 6.63
CA PHE A 88 9.88 4.44 7.65
C PHE A 88 9.78 3.27 8.63
N LEU A 89 9.60 2.04 8.12
CA LEU A 89 9.42 0.86 8.97
C LEU A 89 10.62 0.60 9.88
N THR A 90 11.84 0.82 9.37
CA THR A 90 13.07 0.48 10.09
C THR A 90 13.57 1.59 11.01
N LYS A 91 13.14 2.84 10.80
CA LYS A 91 13.61 4.01 11.56
C LYS A 91 12.54 4.66 12.43
N LEU A 92 11.27 4.61 12.01
CA LEU A 92 10.19 5.36 12.67
C LEU A 92 9.18 4.44 13.36
N GLY A 93 8.58 3.47 12.66
CA GLY A 93 7.68 2.50 13.30
C GLY A 93 6.97 1.54 12.35
N ASN A 94 6.46 0.44 12.88
CA ASN A 94 5.68 -0.58 12.16
C ASN A 94 4.18 -0.24 12.12
N GLY A 95 3.82 0.90 11.54
CA GLY A 95 2.44 1.38 11.55
C GLY A 95 1.99 1.97 12.88
N GLY A 96 0.68 1.93 13.12
CA GLY A 96 0.01 2.62 14.20
C GLY A 96 -0.55 3.95 13.70
N VAL A 97 -0.03 5.06 14.22
CA VAL A 97 -0.41 6.39 13.72
C VAL A 97 -0.08 6.54 12.24
N GLY A 98 -1.00 7.21 11.54
CA GLY A 98 -0.90 7.56 10.13
C GLY A 98 -2.18 8.29 9.72
N PRO A 99 -2.32 8.62 8.43
CA PRO A 99 -3.57 9.11 7.87
C PRO A 99 -4.76 8.18 8.18
N PHE A 100 -5.96 8.75 8.23
CA PHE A 100 -7.21 8.01 8.41
C PHE A 100 -7.18 7.10 9.65
N TYR A 101 -7.52 5.81 9.54
CA TYR A 101 -7.47 4.90 10.69
C TYR A 101 -6.07 4.48 11.11
N GLY A 102 -5.03 4.93 10.39
CA GLY A 102 -3.64 4.68 10.69
C GLY A 102 -2.96 3.77 9.66
N LEU A 103 -1.65 3.65 9.83
CA LEU A 103 -0.82 2.78 9.00
C LEU A 103 -0.87 1.34 9.54
N GLU A 104 -1.17 0.40 8.67
CA GLU A 104 -1.29 -1.02 9.00
C GLU A 104 0.09 -1.60 9.39
N PRO A 105 0.16 -2.47 10.42
CA PRO A 105 1.37 -3.23 10.72
C PRO A 105 1.83 -4.08 9.53
N PHE A 106 3.14 -4.15 9.32
CA PHE A 106 3.79 -4.82 8.19
C PHE A 106 3.40 -6.28 8.03
N GLU A 107 3.11 -6.98 9.12
CA GLU A 107 2.64 -8.37 9.11
C GLU A 107 1.26 -8.57 8.45
N ASN A 108 0.49 -7.49 8.29
CA ASN A 108 -0.88 -7.54 7.80
C ASN A 108 -1.03 -7.01 6.37
N VAL A 109 0.03 -6.50 5.76
CA VAL A 109 -0.06 -5.73 4.50
C VAL A 109 -0.39 -6.59 3.26
N VAL A 110 -0.45 -7.91 3.43
CA VAL A 110 -0.81 -8.86 2.36
C VAL A 110 -2.24 -9.34 2.47
N PHE A 111 -3.00 -8.96 3.50
CA PHE A 111 -4.45 -9.21 3.50
C PHE A 111 -5.13 -8.32 2.46
N ASP A 112 -6.05 -8.90 1.69
CA ASP A 112 -6.87 -8.14 0.74
C ASP A 112 -8.01 -7.36 1.43
N ASP A 113 -8.37 -7.78 2.65
CA ASP A 113 -9.32 -7.09 3.53
C ASP A 113 -8.65 -6.77 4.89
N LEU A 114 -8.61 -5.48 5.24
CA LEU A 114 -8.03 -5.00 6.50
C LEU A 114 -9.01 -4.99 7.68
N ASP A 115 -10.32 -5.05 7.42
CA ASP A 115 -11.37 -5.21 8.43
C ASP A 115 -11.48 -6.67 8.86
N TYR A 116 -11.46 -7.61 7.90
CA TYR A 116 -11.58 -9.05 8.11
C TYR A 116 -10.41 -9.81 7.51
N LYS A 117 -9.31 -9.86 8.26
CA LYS A 117 -8.04 -10.51 7.86
C LYS A 117 -8.16 -12.03 7.79
N ARG A 118 -8.43 -12.55 6.60
CA ARG A 118 -8.61 -13.99 6.32
C ARG A 118 -7.30 -14.61 5.79
N PRO A 119 -6.72 -15.64 6.44
CA PRO A 119 -5.44 -16.23 6.02
C PRO A 119 -5.43 -16.86 4.62
N ASP A 120 -6.59 -17.22 4.08
CA ASP A 120 -6.79 -17.76 2.74
C ASP A 120 -7.05 -16.67 1.68
N SER A 121 -7.22 -15.42 2.10
CA SER A 121 -7.49 -14.25 1.25
C SER A 121 -6.33 -13.26 1.33
N LEU A 122 -5.34 -13.48 0.48
CA LEU A 122 -4.13 -12.66 0.42
C LEU A 122 -3.91 -12.07 -0.98
N LEU A 123 -3.40 -10.84 -0.99
CA LEU A 123 -2.76 -10.17 -2.12
C LEU A 123 -1.44 -10.87 -2.48
N ASN A 124 -1.03 -10.74 -3.74
CA ASN A 124 0.24 -11.27 -4.22
C ASN A 124 1.16 -10.15 -4.73
N PRO A 125 2.09 -9.65 -3.90
CA PRO A 125 3.10 -8.66 -4.28
C PRO A 125 3.98 -9.08 -5.47
N SER A 126 4.19 -10.38 -5.70
CA SER A 126 5.06 -10.90 -6.77
C SER A 126 4.49 -10.74 -8.17
N LYS A 127 3.17 -10.59 -8.30
CA LYS A 127 2.51 -10.32 -9.59
C LYS A 127 2.56 -8.81 -9.88
N PRO A 128 2.65 -8.38 -11.14
CA PRO A 128 2.61 -6.96 -11.47
C PRO A 128 1.20 -6.39 -11.22
N PHE A 129 1.14 -5.16 -10.73
CA PHE A 129 -0.08 -4.38 -10.66
C PHE A 129 -0.58 -4.04 -12.06
N LEU A 130 -1.88 -4.24 -12.29
CA LEU A 130 -2.47 -4.24 -13.63
C LEU A 130 -2.81 -2.85 -14.16
N HIS A 131 -2.93 -1.85 -13.28
CA HIS A 131 -3.49 -0.55 -13.62
C HIS A 131 -2.39 0.52 -13.65
N SER A 132 -2.38 1.33 -14.72
CA SER A 132 -1.57 2.55 -14.84
C SER A 132 -2.44 3.84 -14.83
N GLU A 133 -3.74 3.66 -15.04
CA GLU A 133 -4.79 4.68 -14.98
C GLU A 133 -5.97 4.19 -14.12
N ALA A 134 -6.88 5.08 -13.75
CA ALA A 134 -8.06 4.71 -12.98
C ALA A 134 -8.89 3.66 -13.75
N TRP A 135 -9.28 2.60 -13.05
CA TRP A 135 -10.01 1.48 -13.58
C TRP A 135 -11.34 1.34 -12.85
N ASN A 136 -12.44 1.29 -13.60
CA ASN A 136 -13.76 1.01 -13.05
C ASN A 136 -14.61 0.36 -14.15
N MET A 137 -15.12 -0.84 -13.91
CA MET A 137 -16.05 -1.49 -14.84
C MET A 137 -17.48 -1.03 -14.54
N GLU A 138 -18.27 -0.87 -15.59
CA GLU A 138 -19.69 -0.62 -15.49
C GLU A 138 -20.45 -1.94 -15.71
N PHE A 139 -21.42 -2.24 -14.84
CA PHE A 139 -22.32 -3.36 -15.04
C PHE A 139 -23.38 -2.98 -16.08
N GLN A 140 -23.39 -3.66 -17.22
CA GLN A 140 -24.33 -3.44 -18.30
C GLN A 140 -25.09 -4.75 -18.60
N PRO A 141 -26.26 -4.98 -17.98
CA PRO A 141 -27.03 -6.18 -18.20
C PRO A 141 -27.60 -6.21 -19.63
N THR A 142 -27.72 -7.41 -20.19
CA THR A 142 -28.33 -7.65 -21.51
C THR A 142 -29.80 -8.02 -21.44
N VAL A 143 -30.32 -8.22 -20.21
CA VAL A 143 -31.71 -8.53 -19.90
C VAL A 143 -32.32 -7.43 -19.03
N ASP A 144 -33.66 -7.40 -18.99
CA ASP A 144 -34.41 -6.52 -18.10
C ASP A 144 -34.25 -6.98 -16.64
N GLU A 145 -34.38 -6.06 -15.68
CA GLU A 145 -34.39 -6.37 -14.24
C GLU A 145 -35.56 -7.29 -13.85
N ASP A 146 -36.65 -7.27 -14.64
CA ASP A 146 -37.79 -8.17 -14.47
C ASP A 146 -37.46 -9.65 -14.77
N ASP A 147 -36.37 -9.94 -15.51
CA ASP A 147 -35.82 -11.30 -15.67
C ASP A 147 -34.81 -11.58 -14.55
N GLU A 148 -35.35 -11.68 -13.32
CA GLU A 148 -34.57 -11.74 -12.08
C GLU A 148 -33.46 -12.82 -12.10
N GLU A 149 -33.75 -14.01 -12.65
CA GLU A 149 -32.81 -15.13 -12.66
C GLU A 149 -31.59 -14.85 -13.55
N GLU A 150 -31.82 -14.40 -14.79
CA GLU A 150 -30.73 -14.13 -15.72
C GLU A 150 -30.01 -12.82 -15.38
N TYR A 151 -30.71 -11.81 -14.87
CA TYR A 151 -30.09 -10.58 -14.37
C TYR A 151 -29.12 -10.87 -13.23
N GLU A 152 -29.55 -11.66 -12.24
CA GLU A 152 -28.73 -12.02 -11.09
C GLU A 152 -27.48 -12.81 -11.51
N LYS A 153 -27.61 -13.72 -12.47
CA LYS A 153 -26.49 -14.47 -13.01
C LYS A 153 -25.48 -13.58 -13.74
N GLN A 154 -25.95 -12.59 -14.49
CA GLN A 154 -25.09 -11.59 -15.12
C GLN A 154 -24.39 -10.72 -14.07
N ARG A 155 -25.11 -10.32 -13.02
CA ARG A 155 -24.55 -9.56 -11.89
C ARG A 155 -23.46 -10.34 -11.17
N GLN A 156 -23.70 -11.61 -10.86
CA GLN A 156 -22.70 -12.48 -10.23
C GLN A 156 -21.45 -12.63 -11.10
N SER A 157 -21.63 -12.88 -12.41
CA SER A 157 -20.51 -12.98 -13.35
C SER A 157 -19.69 -11.69 -13.42
N PHE A 158 -20.35 -10.53 -13.35
CA PHE A 158 -19.70 -9.23 -13.27
C PHE A 158 -18.93 -9.07 -11.95
N GLU A 159 -19.56 -9.37 -10.82
CA GLU A 159 -18.97 -9.23 -9.48
C GLU A 159 -17.75 -10.13 -9.30
N GLU A 160 -17.74 -11.34 -9.87
CA GLU A 160 -16.59 -12.24 -9.87
C GLU A 160 -15.34 -11.60 -10.48
N VAL A 161 -15.50 -10.82 -11.55
CA VAL A 161 -14.39 -10.13 -12.22
C VAL A 161 -14.07 -8.80 -11.55
N TYR A 162 -15.11 -8.06 -11.17
CA TYR A 162 -14.96 -6.72 -10.60
C TYR A 162 -14.30 -6.76 -9.22
N TYR A 163 -14.72 -7.67 -8.36
CA TYR A 163 -14.19 -7.87 -7.01
C TYR A 163 -13.07 -8.91 -6.94
N ASP A 164 -12.58 -9.39 -8.07
CA ASP A 164 -11.41 -10.28 -8.06
C ASP A 164 -10.24 -9.57 -7.36
N LYS A 165 -9.67 -10.24 -6.35
CA LYS A 165 -8.46 -9.76 -5.67
C LYS A 165 -7.27 -9.66 -6.63
N GLU A 166 -7.31 -10.36 -7.77
CA GLU A 166 -6.26 -10.28 -8.77
C GLU A 166 -6.07 -8.86 -9.32
N GLN A 167 -7.11 -8.03 -9.32
CA GLN A 167 -7.04 -6.61 -9.69
C GLN A 167 -6.06 -5.81 -8.81
N MET A 168 -5.87 -6.24 -7.55
CA MET A 168 -5.03 -5.56 -6.56
C MET A 168 -3.67 -6.24 -6.31
N ASN A 169 -3.32 -7.26 -7.09
CA ASN A 169 -1.99 -7.86 -7.01
C ASN A 169 -0.88 -6.85 -7.36
N GLY A 170 0.35 -7.10 -6.91
CA GLY A 170 1.45 -6.13 -7.06
C GLY A 170 1.39 -4.94 -6.13
N THR A 171 0.44 -4.95 -5.19
CA THR A 171 0.32 -3.96 -4.12
C THR A 171 0.45 -4.61 -2.74
N ILE A 172 0.56 -3.77 -1.72
CA ILE A 172 0.36 -4.12 -0.31
C ILE A 172 -0.65 -3.14 0.30
N ALA A 173 -1.58 -3.65 1.12
CA ALA A 173 -2.59 -2.84 1.79
C ALA A 173 -2.00 -2.16 3.03
N ILE A 174 -1.85 -0.84 2.98
CA ILE A 174 -1.14 -0.08 4.02
C ILE A 174 -2.08 0.71 4.92
N CYS A 175 -3.31 0.99 4.51
CA CYS A 175 -4.22 1.80 5.33
C CYS A 175 -5.67 1.41 5.06
N ASN A 176 -6.42 1.24 6.14
CA ASN A 176 -7.87 1.12 6.10
C ASN A 176 -8.47 2.54 6.14
N TYR A 177 -9.25 2.91 5.12
CA TYR A 177 -9.93 4.20 5.03
C TYR A 177 -11.35 4.16 5.63
N GLY A 178 -11.91 2.96 5.81
CA GLY A 178 -13.29 2.70 6.20
C GLY A 178 -14.15 2.26 5.03
N CYS A 179 -15.36 1.75 5.31
CA CYS A 179 -16.32 1.29 4.28
C CYS A 179 -15.71 0.26 3.30
N ALA A 180 -14.83 -0.62 3.81
CA ALA A 180 -14.05 -1.57 3.00
C ALA A 180 -13.12 -0.94 1.94
N ILE A 181 -12.85 0.37 2.03
CA ILE A 181 -11.88 1.08 1.20
C ILE A 181 -10.48 0.90 1.81
N SER A 182 -9.53 0.50 0.97
CA SER A 182 -8.12 0.39 1.34
C SER A 182 -7.24 1.30 0.49
N LEU A 183 -6.20 1.85 1.11
CA LEU A 183 -5.11 2.52 0.42
C LEU A 183 -3.91 1.57 0.39
N ASN A 184 -3.33 1.44 -0.80
CA ASN A 184 -2.42 0.37 -1.17
C ASN A 184 -1.15 0.98 -1.77
N LEU A 185 0.01 0.49 -1.36
CA LEU A 185 1.29 0.88 -1.96
C LEU A 185 1.60 -0.10 -3.09
N VAL A 186 1.85 0.42 -4.29
CA VAL A 186 2.30 -0.41 -5.42
C VAL A 186 3.77 -0.78 -5.20
N VAL A 187 4.05 -2.09 -5.19
CA VAL A 187 5.39 -2.65 -4.94
C VAL A 187 5.91 -3.45 -6.14
N ASN A 188 5.09 -3.64 -7.18
CA ASN A 188 5.48 -4.29 -8.42
C ASN A 188 4.55 -3.85 -9.56
N GLY A 189 5.11 -3.35 -10.67
CA GLY A 189 4.34 -2.81 -11.80
C GLY A 189 4.80 -1.42 -12.22
N GLU A 190 4.12 -0.83 -13.21
CA GLU A 190 4.46 0.50 -13.76
C GLU A 190 4.31 1.63 -12.72
N GLU A 191 3.38 1.45 -11.79
CA GLU A 191 3.03 2.44 -10.76
C GLU A 191 3.85 2.31 -9.47
N TYR A 192 4.97 1.58 -9.53
CA TYR A 192 5.83 1.31 -8.38
C TYR A 192 6.12 2.55 -7.52
N GLY A 193 5.82 2.45 -6.22
CA GLY A 193 6.05 3.51 -5.24
C GLY A 193 4.89 4.50 -5.06
N ASN A 194 3.85 4.44 -5.91
CA ASN A 194 2.67 5.28 -5.77
C ASN A 194 1.59 4.61 -4.89
N ILE A 195 0.76 5.45 -4.25
CA ILE A 195 -0.41 5.00 -3.49
C ILE A 195 -1.66 4.96 -4.39
N TRP A 196 -2.37 3.85 -4.31
CA TRP A 196 -3.62 3.58 -5.02
C TRP A 196 -4.73 3.23 -4.03
N THR A 197 -5.96 3.58 -4.38
CA THR A 197 -7.15 3.34 -3.57
C THR A 197 -7.99 2.26 -4.24
N ASP A 198 -8.34 1.23 -3.47
CA ASP A 198 -9.40 0.30 -3.82
C ASP A 198 -10.71 0.84 -3.24
N ASP A 199 -11.49 1.48 -4.10
CA ASP A 199 -12.77 2.14 -3.80
C ASP A 199 -13.94 1.37 -4.43
N ARG A 200 -13.71 0.11 -4.82
CA ARG A 200 -14.72 -0.75 -5.48
C ARG A 200 -15.96 -0.94 -4.61
N ALA A 201 -15.79 -1.04 -3.29
CA ALA A 201 -16.89 -1.15 -2.33
C ALA A 201 -17.86 0.05 -2.36
N SER A 202 -17.42 1.21 -2.82
CA SER A 202 -18.26 2.41 -3.01
C SER A 202 -18.57 2.70 -4.48
N GLY A 203 -18.22 1.79 -5.40
CA GLY A 203 -18.36 1.98 -6.85
C GLY A 203 -17.34 2.94 -7.48
N GLY A 204 -16.30 3.35 -6.74
CA GLY A 204 -15.24 4.26 -7.20
C GLY A 204 -14.12 3.58 -8.01
N GLY A 205 -14.14 2.24 -8.09
CA GLY A 205 -13.14 1.46 -8.81
C GLY A 205 -11.77 1.46 -8.13
N ILE A 206 -10.73 1.22 -8.92
CA ILE A 206 -9.32 1.23 -8.50
C ILE A 206 -8.64 2.43 -9.14
N ARG A 207 -8.08 3.33 -8.33
CA ARG A 207 -7.58 4.63 -8.83
C ARG A 207 -6.38 5.12 -8.03
N PRO A 208 -5.57 6.06 -8.56
CA PRO A 208 -4.60 6.74 -7.73
C PRO A 208 -5.24 7.40 -6.50
N SER A 209 -4.49 7.45 -5.40
CA SER A 209 -4.93 8.09 -4.15
C SER A 209 -4.95 9.60 -4.27
N TYR A 210 -6.07 10.21 -3.89
CA TYR A 210 -6.31 11.66 -3.91
C TYR A 210 -7.02 12.17 -2.64
N GLU A 211 -7.13 11.31 -1.62
CA GLU A 211 -7.89 11.55 -0.39
C GLU A 211 -7.34 12.74 0.41
N LEU A 212 -6.08 13.11 0.18
CA LEU A 212 -5.40 14.26 0.81
C LEU A 212 -5.51 15.56 -0.01
N GLY A 213 -6.25 15.54 -1.13
CA GLY A 213 -6.41 16.69 -2.03
C GLY A 213 -5.20 16.96 -2.94
N ASN A 214 -4.27 16.01 -3.03
CA ASN A 214 -3.20 16.02 -4.02
C ASN A 214 -3.79 15.93 -5.44
N LYS A 215 -3.10 16.53 -6.42
CA LYS A 215 -3.49 16.49 -7.84
C LYS A 215 -2.74 15.44 -8.65
N GLU A 216 -1.52 15.15 -8.21
CA GLU A 216 -0.63 14.17 -8.82
C GLU A 216 -0.59 12.90 -7.97
N LYS A 217 -0.14 11.80 -8.58
CA LYS A 217 0.13 10.55 -7.87
C LYS A 217 1.11 10.80 -6.71
N ILE A 218 0.87 10.14 -5.58
CA ILE A 218 1.58 10.41 -4.34
C ILE A 218 2.38 9.20 -3.89
N THR A 219 3.60 9.43 -3.39
CA THR A 219 4.48 8.40 -2.84
C THR A 219 4.24 8.21 -1.35
N PHE A 220 4.76 7.12 -0.78
CA PHE A 220 4.53 6.74 0.61
C PHE A 220 4.81 7.87 1.63
N LEU A 221 5.98 8.51 1.61
CA LEU A 221 6.29 9.54 2.62
C LEU A 221 5.56 10.86 2.40
N ASN A 222 5.10 11.14 1.18
CA ASN A 222 4.26 12.32 0.92
C ASN A 222 2.80 12.09 1.32
N TRP A 223 2.35 10.84 1.23
CA TRP A 223 1.03 10.41 1.70
C TRP A 223 0.96 10.35 3.23
N TYR A 224 2.02 9.90 3.91
CA TYR A 224 2.08 9.81 5.37
C TYR A 224 2.20 11.18 6.04
#